data_AF-A0A7Y9H701-F1
#
_entry.id   AF-A0A7Y9H701-F1
#
_cell.length_a   1.000
_cell.length_b   1.000
_cell.length_c   1.000
_cell.angle_alpha   90.00
_cell.angle_beta   90.00
_cell.angle_gamma   90.00
#
_symmetry.space_group_name_H-M   'P 1'
#
loop_
_entity.id
_entity.type
_entity.pdbx_description
1 polymer ?
#
loop_
_entity_poly.entity_id
_entity_poly.type
_entity_poly.pdbx_seq_one_letter_code
_entity_poly.pdbx_strand_id
1 'polypeptide(L)' 'MKTAGDWTGTELIQSIFNNGYPYPGADHVDVTINYNGYRDTFCVHHNPGPGQYKGNHAFYTAIIAVKWRGECPYLRKQ' A
#
# COMPACT_ATOMS: atom_id res chain seq x y z
N MET A 1 4.76 -2.75 11.33
CA MET A 1 5.39 -1.71 10.49
C MET A 1 4.77 -0.32 10.65
N LYS A 2 5.57 0.75 10.64
CA LYS A 2 5.17 2.13 10.27
C LYS A 2 6.28 2.66 9.36
N THR A 3 5.93 3.33 8.26
CA THR A 3 6.92 3.96 7.36
C THR A 3 6.42 5.32 6.89
N ALA A 4 7.37 6.24 6.68
CA ALA A 4 7.18 7.50 5.99
C ALA A 4 8.19 7.53 4.84
N GLY A 5 7.71 7.60 3.60
CA GLY A 5 8.54 7.38 2.41
C GLY A 5 8.69 5.91 2.04
N ASP A 6 9.37 5.69 0.92
CA ASP A 6 9.53 4.39 0.29
C ASP A 6 10.15 3.36 1.25
N TRP A 7 9.70 2.13 1.13
CA TRP A 7 10.19 1.03 1.94
C TRP A 7 10.26 -0.26 1.13
N THR A 8 11.27 -1.07 1.44
CA THR A 8 11.41 -2.44 0.93
C THR A 8 11.82 -3.36 2.08
N GLY A 9 11.34 -4.60 2.05
CA GLY A 9 11.61 -5.58 3.10
C GLY A 9 10.65 -6.75 2.98
N THR A 10 10.48 -7.51 4.07
CA THR A 10 9.43 -8.54 4.16
C THR A 10 8.89 -8.52 5.57
N GLU A 11 7.61 -8.17 5.74
CA GLU A 11 6.92 -8.26 7.04
C GLU A 11 5.57 -8.93 6.87
N LEU A 12 5.20 -9.83 7.79
CA LEU A 12 3.86 -10.40 7.81
C LEU A 12 2.85 -9.34 8.28
N ILE A 13 1.74 -9.26 7.55
CA ILE A 13 0.70 -8.27 7.80
C ILE A 13 -0.69 -8.92 7.82
N GLN A 14 -1.60 -8.30 8.57
CA GLN A 14 -3.03 -8.64 8.54
C GLN A 14 -3.87 -7.46 8.05
N SER A 15 -3.39 -6.24 8.26
CA SER A 15 -4.04 -5.04 7.77
C SER A 15 -3.01 -3.98 7.41
N ILE A 16 -3.32 -3.22 6.38
CA ILE A 16 -2.61 -2.01 5.97
C ILE A 16 -3.64 -0.88 5.98
N PHE A 17 -3.25 0.29 6.46
CA PHE A 17 -4.05 1.50 6.35
C PHE A 17 -3.12 2.70 6.12
N ASN A 18 -3.56 3.64 5.28
CA ASN A 18 -2.85 4.90 5.07
C ASN A 18 -3.50 5.98 5.95
N ASN A 19 -2.89 6.23 7.12
CA ASN A 19 -3.26 7.32 8.03
C ASN A 19 -2.43 8.59 7.79
N GLY A 20 -1.95 8.78 6.54
CA GLY A 20 -1.04 9.85 6.17
C GLY A 20 -1.64 11.25 6.28
N TYR A 21 -0.77 12.25 6.31
CA TYR A 21 -1.13 13.67 6.24
C TYR A 21 -1.36 14.04 4.76
N PRO A 22 -2.36 14.88 4.41
CA PRO A 22 -2.55 15.36 3.05
C PRO A 22 -1.35 16.23 2.65
N TYR A 23 -0.36 15.61 2.04
CA TYR A 23 0.83 16.26 1.53
C TYR A 23 0.91 16.07 0.01
N PRO A 24 1.08 17.16 -0.77
CA PRO A 24 1.18 17.06 -2.23
C PRO A 24 2.28 16.08 -2.64
N GLY A 25 1.93 15.04 -3.39
CA GLY A 25 2.88 13.99 -3.79
C GLY A 25 2.97 12.78 -2.85
N ALA A 26 2.19 12.74 -1.77
CA ALA A 26 2.22 11.66 -0.77
C ALA A 26 0.84 11.08 -0.39
N ASP A 27 -0.23 11.51 -1.05
CA ASP A 27 -1.61 11.07 -0.77
C ASP A 27 -1.83 9.59 -1.13
N HIS A 28 -1.14 9.14 -2.19
CA HIS A 28 -1.24 7.79 -2.72
C HIS A 28 0.04 6.99 -2.54
N VAL A 29 -0.13 5.74 -2.12
CA VAL A 29 0.96 4.81 -1.84
C VAL A 29 0.72 3.49 -2.54
N ASP A 30 1.62 3.07 -3.41
CA ASP A 30 1.62 1.70 -3.94
C ASP A 30 2.15 0.75 -2.88
N VAL A 31 1.39 -0.29 -2.58
CA VAL A 31 1.78 -1.35 -1.67
C VAL A 31 1.86 -2.65 -2.44
N THR A 32 3.05 -3.28 -2.41
CA THR A 32 3.25 -4.60 -2.98
C THR A 32 3.22 -5.63 -1.85
N ILE A 33 2.35 -6.62 -1.99
CA ILE A 33 2.25 -7.78 -1.11
C ILE A 33 2.70 -9.05 -1.82
N ASN A 34 3.10 -10.04 -1.05
CA ASN A 34 3.30 -11.41 -1.47
C ASN A 34 2.37 -12.30 -0.65
N TYR A 35 1.51 -13.04 -1.33
CA TYR A 35 0.68 -14.06 -0.72
C TYR A 35 0.92 -15.38 -1.45
N ASN A 36 1.45 -16.36 -0.72
CA ASN A 36 1.73 -17.71 -1.23
C ASN A 36 2.57 -17.70 -2.54
N GLY A 37 3.56 -16.81 -2.63
CA GLY A 37 4.41 -16.66 -3.80
C GLY A 37 3.87 -15.73 -4.89
N TYR A 38 2.59 -15.35 -4.84
CA TYR A 38 1.98 -14.40 -5.76
C TYR A 38 2.19 -12.97 -5.29
N ARG A 39 2.74 -12.14 -6.18
CA ARG A 39 2.94 -10.71 -5.91
C ARG A 39 1.77 -9.92 -6.49
N ASP A 40 1.20 -9.06 -5.66
CA ASP A 40 0.16 -8.12 -6.07
C ASP A 40 0.54 -6.70 -5.62
N THR A 41 0.21 -5.70 -6.43
CA THR A 41 0.44 -4.29 -6.09
C THR A 41 -0.85 -3.52 -6.22
N PHE A 42 -1.27 -2.89 -5.13
CA PHE A 42 -2.45 -2.05 -5.07
C PHE A 42 -2.09 -0.69 -4.49
N CYS A 43 -2.84 0.33 -4.88
CA CYS A 43 -2.62 1.69 -4.44
C CYS A 43 -3.59 2.03 -3.30
N VAL A 44 -3.07 2.59 -2.20
CA VAL A 44 -3.86 3.06 -1.06
C VAL A 44 -3.85 4.58 -0.96
N HIS A 45 -5.03 5.17 -0.80
CA HIS A 45 -5.28 6.60 -0.64
C HIS A 45 -5.24 7.00 0.84
N HIS A 46 -4.85 8.23 1.19
CA HIS A 46 -4.99 8.70 2.57
C HIS A 46 -6.46 8.80 2.98
N ASN A 47 -6.72 8.59 4.27
CA ASN A 47 -8.04 8.80 4.88
C ASN A 47 -8.11 10.15 5.60
N PRO A 48 -9.18 10.97 5.42
CA PRO A 48 -10.39 10.72 4.63
C PRO A 48 -10.25 11.13 3.15
N GLY A 49 -10.78 10.32 2.24
CA GLY A 49 -10.77 10.60 0.81
C GLY A 49 -11.47 9.50 -0.02
N PRO A 50 -11.79 9.75 -1.29
CA PRO A 50 -12.31 8.72 -2.18
C PRO A 50 -11.24 7.66 -2.48
N GLY A 51 -11.63 6.38 -2.55
CA GLY A 51 -10.72 5.27 -2.88
C GLY A 51 -10.42 4.33 -1.70
N GLN A 52 -9.49 3.40 -1.91
CA GLN A 52 -9.16 2.39 -0.92
C GLN A 52 -8.09 2.92 0.03
N TYR A 53 -8.43 3.19 1.28
CA TYR A 53 -7.47 3.66 2.30
C TYR A 53 -6.99 2.56 3.25
N LYS A 54 -7.62 1.38 3.19
CA LYS A 54 -7.35 0.22 4.04
C LYS A 54 -7.46 -1.08 3.25
N GLY A 55 -6.57 -2.04 3.56
CA GLY A 55 -6.65 -3.43 3.14
C GLY A 55 -6.64 -4.36 4.34
N ASN A 56 -7.47 -5.39 4.32
CA ASN A 56 -7.38 -6.54 5.23
C ASN A 56 -6.90 -7.74 4.41
N HIS A 57 -5.94 -8.50 4.93
CA HIS A 57 -5.26 -9.54 4.18
C HIS A 57 -5.36 -10.89 4.89
N ALA A 58 -5.28 -11.96 4.10
CA ALA A 58 -5.29 -13.33 4.62
C ALA A 58 -4.03 -13.60 5.46
N PHE A 59 -4.10 -14.60 6.35
CA PHE A 59 -2.93 -15.08 7.10
C PHE A 59 -1.78 -15.43 6.14
N TYR A 60 -0.55 -15.18 6.58
CA TYR A 60 0.68 -15.36 5.79
C TYR A 60 0.87 -14.41 4.60
N THR A 61 0.07 -13.34 4.50
CA THR A 61 0.37 -12.25 3.57
C THR A 61 1.57 -11.46 4.08
N ALA A 62 2.57 -11.25 3.23
CA ALA A 62 3.73 -10.42 3.53
C ALA A 62 3.67 -9.12 2.72
N ILE A 63 3.90 -7.98 3.35
CA ILE A 63 4.24 -6.74 2.63
C ILE A 63 5.70 -6.80 2.21
N ILE A 64 6.00 -6.43 0.97
CA ILE A 64 7.37 -6.49 0.43
C ILE A 64 7.89 -5.17 -0.14
N ALA A 65 7.00 -4.25 -0.51
CA ALA A 65 7.39 -2.91 -0.91
C ALA A 65 6.27 -1.89 -0.65
N VAL A 66 6.68 -0.66 -0.38
CA VAL A 66 5.84 0.53 -0.26
C VAL A 66 6.48 1.63 -1.09
N LYS A 67 5.72 2.27 -1.99
CA LYS A 67 6.20 3.41 -2.79
C LYS A 67 5.23 4.58 -2.71
N TRP A 68 5.73 5.75 -2.36
CA TRP A 68 4.95 6.99 -2.25
C TRP A 68 4.94 7.69 -3.61
N ARG A 69 3.76 7.88 -4.19
CA ARG A 69 3.61 8.23 -5.62
C ARG A 69 2.81 9.51 -5.86
N GLY A 70 2.12 10.03 -4.85
CA GLY A 70 1.28 11.23 -4.99
C GLY A 70 -0.04 10.98 -5.67
N GLU A 71 -0.05 10.19 -6.75
CA GLU A 71 -1.23 9.69 -7.45
C GLU A 71 -1.11 8.18 -7.68
N CYS A 72 -2.24 7.49 -7.71
CA CYS A 72 -2.24 6.10 -8.19
C CYS A 72 -1.94 6.08 -9.69
N PRO A 73 -1.00 5.25 -10.16
CA PRO A 73 -0.81 5.08 -11.60
C PRO A 73 -2.07 4.51 -12.25
N TYR A 74 -2.49 5.07 -13.40
CA TYR A 74 -3.69 4.67 -14.16
C TYR A 74 -3.62 3.26 -14.82
N LEU A 75 -2.78 2.33 -14.35
CA LEU A 75 -2.48 1.07 -15.03
C LEU A 75 -2.44 -0.09 -14.02
N ARG A 76 -3.00 -1.28 -14.24
CA ARG A 76 -3.91 -1.90 -15.22
C ARG A 76 -4.47 -3.11 -14.47
N LYS A 77 -5.75 -3.45 -14.67
CA LYS A 77 -6.24 -4.80 -14.39
C LYS A 77 -5.29 -5.80 -15.07
N GLN A 78 -4.65 -6.66 -14.30
CA GLN A 78 -4.19 -7.96 -14.78
C GLN A 78 -5.21 -8.99 -14.30
#